data_AF-A0A6J7UGL6-F1
#
_entry.id   AF-A0A6J7UGL6-F1
#
_cell.length_a   1.000
_cell.length_b   1.000
_cell.length_c   1.000
_cell.angle_alpha   90.00
_cell.angle_beta   90.00
_cell.angle_gamma   90.00
#
_symmetry.space_group_name_H-M   'P 1'
#
loop_
_entity.id
_entity.type
_entity.pdbx_description
1 polymer ?
#
loop_
_entity_poly.entity_id
_entity_poly.type
_entity_poly.pdbx_seq_one_letter_code
_entity_poly.pdbx_strand_id
1 'polypeptide(L)'
;MGWFATYIRTDTRIESLIIGMLGAVLMMKTNVVKPTFLRYASFPAVIVVVVIVLYGRADGSFMWFGGMTLFDFACLVIVLALAHQAFFASRILCWKPIAWVGVISYGLYIWQIPVFRIIQRHGEKLSNIERLVLAMSATFLLSALSWYLIERPAMRSQWGQRLAGTFRSKAQ
;
A
#
# COMPACT_ATOMS: atom_id res chain seq x y z
N MET A 1 6.97 2.96 -23.88
CA MET A 1 7.41 2.19 -22.70
C MET A 1 6.20 1.46 -22.17
N GLY A 2 6.21 0.14 -22.05
CA GLY A 2 5.09 -0.58 -21.42
C GLY A 2 5.10 -0.37 -19.90
N TRP A 3 3.94 -0.32 -19.26
CA TRP A 3 3.77 -0.19 -17.80
C TRP A 3 4.72 -1.04 -16.95
N PHE A 4 5.00 -2.26 -17.42
CA PHE A 4 5.86 -3.22 -16.72
C PHE A 4 7.31 -2.72 -16.63
N ALA A 5 7.82 -2.09 -17.70
CA ALA A 5 9.18 -1.54 -17.71
C ALA A 5 9.32 -0.33 -16.77
N THR A 6 8.27 0.50 -16.68
CA THR A 6 8.17 1.61 -15.72
C THR A 6 8.12 1.12 -14.28
N TYR A 7 7.30 0.09 -14.02
CA TYR A 7 7.08 -0.41 -12.66
C TYR A 7 8.35 -0.97 -12.01
N ILE A 8 9.24 -1.57 -12.81
CA ILE A 8 10.43 -2.28 -12.31
C ILE A 8 11.64 -1.34 -12.26
N ARG A 9 11.56 -0.15 -12.85
CA ARG A 9 12.67 0.79 -12.94
C ARG A 9 12.77 1.64 -11.68
N THR A 10 13.81 1.39 -10.89
CA THR A 10 14.11 2.12 -9.65
C THR A 10 14.30 3.62 -9.87
N ASP A 11 14.89 4.03 -10.99
CA ASP A 11 15.10 5.45 -11.38
C ASP A 11 13.80 6.24 -11.47
N THR A 12 12.68 5.58 -11.78
CA THR A 12 11.35 6.22 -11.87
C THR A 12 10.53 6.17 -10.59
N ARG A 13 11.05 5.53 -9.53
CA ARG A 13 10.31 5.30 -8.28
C ARG A 13 11.09 5.61 -7.02
N ILE A 14 12.39 5.83 -7.09
CA ILE A 14 13.24 6.13 -5.92
C ILE A 14 12.80 7.41 -5.22
N GLU A 15 12.16 8.35 -5.93
CA GLU A 15 11.60 9.56 -5.36
C GLU A 15 10.53 9.26 -4.29
N SER A 16 9.69 8.24 -4.51
CA SER A 16 8.64 7.86 -3.57
C SER A 16 9.21 7.37 -2.23
N LEU A 17 10.32 6.62 -2.29
CA LEU A 17 11.05 6.16 -1.11
C LEU A 17 11.69 7.34 -0.37
N ILE A 18 12.30 8.28 -1.09
CA ILE A 18 12.93 9.48 -0.50
C ILE A 18 11.88 10.35 0.18
N ILE A 19 10.75 10.62 -0.48
CA ILE A 19 9.64 11.39 0.07
C ILE A 19 9.10 10.73 1.35
N GLY A 20 8.93 9.40 1.34
CA GLY A 20 8.53 8.64 2.52
C GLY A 20 9.53 8.71 3.67
N MET A 21 10.83 8.56 3.38
CA MET A 21 11.90 8.66 4.37
C MET A 21 11.96 10.06 5.00
N LEU A 22 11.85 11.12 4.19
CA LEU A 22 11.78 12.50 4.69
C LEU A 22 10.56 12.70 5.58
N GLY A 23 9.41 12.17 5.18
CA GLY A 23 8.19 12.14 5.98
C GLY A 23 8.38 11.50 7.35
N ALA A 24 9.04 10.34 7.41
CA ALA A 24 9.32 9.64 8.66
C ALA A 24 10.24 10.47 9.59
N VAL A 25 11.28 11.10 9.04
CA VAL A 25 12.17 11.99 9.81
C VAL A 25 11.42 13.22 10.35
N LEU A 26 10.53 13.81 9.55
CA LEU A 26 9.67 14.92 9.98
C LEU A 26 8.75 14.51 11.13
N MET A 27 8.21 13.29 11.10
CA MET A 27 7.36 12.76 12.17
C MET A 27 8.14 12.56 13.48
N MET A 28 9.38 12.07 13.41
CA MET A 28 10.26 11.94 14.58
C MET A 28 10.55 13.30 15.23
N LYS A 29 10.60 14.38 14.44
CA LYS A 29 10.66 15.75 14.94
C LYS A 29 9.25 16.31 15.19
N THR A 30 8.66 15.88 16.30
CA THR A 30 7.28 16.17 16.75
C THR A 30 6.85 17.65 16.74
N ASN A 31 7.78 18.60 16.66
CA ASN A 31 7.49 20.03 16.67
C ASN A 31 7.38 20.68 15.27
N VAL A 32 7.71 19.95 14.20
CA VAL A 32 7.71 20.51 12.83
C VAL A 32 6.32 20.50 12.21
N VAL A 33 5.50 19.49 12.52
CA VAL A 33 4.21 19.28 11.87
C VAL A 33 3.08 19.34 12.89
N LYS A 34 2.25 20.39 12.82
CA LYS A 34 1.10 20.55 13.71
C LYS A 34 -0.05 19.63 13.27
N PRO A 35 -0.71 18.90 14.20
CA PRO A 35 -1.79 17.98 13.87
C PRO A 35 -3.00 18.70 13.24
N THR A 36 -3.26 19.95 13.63
CA THR A 36 -4.34 20.77 13.05
C THR A 36 -4.10 21.04 11.57
N PHE A 37 -2.86 21.35 11.17
CA PHE A 37 -2.51 21.56 9.76
C PHE A 37 -2.72 20.29 8.94
N LEU A 38 -2.24 19.15 9.45
CA LEU A 38 -2.43 17.85 8.80
C LEU A 38 -3.90 17.50 8.60
N ARG A 39 -4.76 17.78 9.59
CA ARG A 39 -6.20 17.54 9.49
C ARG A 39 -6.82 18.27 8.29
N TYR A 40 -6.49 19.54 8.11
CA TYR A 40 -7.01 20.33 6.98
C TYR A 40 -6.35 19.94 5.66
N ALA A 41 -5.05 19.67 5.64
CA ALA A 41 -4.31 19.25 4.46
C ALA A 41 -4.69 17.86 3.95
N SER A 42 -5.26 17.00 4.81
CA SER A 42 -5.69 15.64 4.42
C SER A 42 -6.83 15.62 3.42
N PHE A 43 -7.79 16.54 3.54
CA PHE A 43 -8.93 16.61 2.62
C PHE A 43 -8.51 16.88 1.16
N PRO A 44 -7.74 17.95 0.85
CA PRO A 44 -7.26 18.17 -0.50
C PRO A 44 -6.31 17.05 -0.94
N ALA A 45 -5.50 16.46 -0.05
CA ALA A 45 -4.65 15.32 -0.41
C ALA A 45 -5.48 14.11 -0.87
N VAL A 46 -6.57 13.76 -0.17
CA VAL A 46 -7.49 12.69 -0.60
C VAL A 46 -8.14 13.03 -1.93
N ILE A 47 -8.58 14.27 -2.12
CA ILE A 47 -9.17 14.70 -3.41
C ILE A 47 -8.16 14.56 -4.54
N VAL A 48 -6.92 15.00 -4.34
CA VAL A 48 -5.84 14.86 -5.33
C VAL A 48 -5.61 13.39 -5.67
N VAL A 49 -5.52 12.51 -4.66
CA VAL A 49 -5.37 11.06 -4.88
C VAL A 49 -6.54 10.51 -5.69
N VAL A 50 -7.79 10.84 -5.31
CA VAL A 50 -8.99 10.35 -6.01
C VAL A 50 -9.04 10.85 -7.44
N VAL A 51 -8.74 12.13 -7.68
CA VAL A 51 -8.69 12.71 -9.04
C VAL A 51 -7.62 12.05 -9.88
N ILE A 52 -6.42 11.83 -9.33
CA ILE A 52 -5.34 11.13 -10.04
C ILE A 52 -5.73 9.68 -10.33
N VAL A 53 -6.41 8.99 -9.42
CA VAL A 53 -6.86 7.60 -9.66
C VAL A 53 -7.95 7.52 -10.74
N LEU A 54 -8.89 8.46 -10.75
CA LEU A 54 -10.01 8.45 -11.71
C LEU A 54 -9.64 8.96 -13.10
N TYR A 55 -8.78 9.98 -13.17
CA TYR A 55 -8.44 10.67 -14.43
C TYR A 55 -7.00 10.47 -14.87
N GLY A 56 -6.14 9.98 -13.98
CA GLY A 56 -4.75 9.70 -14.32
C GLY A 56 -4.67 8.57 -15.32
N ARG A 57 -4.19 8.92 -16.52
CA ARG A 57 -3.81 7.93 -17.52
C ARG A 57 -2.31 7.66 -17.42
N ALA A 58 -2.00 6.38 -17.33
CA ALA A 58 -0.67 5.82 -17.47
C ALA A 58 0.22 6.41 -18.57
N ASP A 59 -0.40 6.57 -19.73
CA ASP A 59 0.24 6.96 -20.97
C ASP A 59 0.17 8.48 -21.15
N GLY A 60 -0.49 9.17 -20.22
CA GLY A 60 -0.59 10.62 -20.22
C GLY A 60 0.72 11.23 -19.76
N SER A 61 1.23 12.20 -20.54
CA SER A 61 2.43 12.97 -20.19
C SER A 61 2.37 13.55 -18.78
N PHE A 62 1.18 13.89 -18.27
CA PHE A 62 0.99 14.42 -16.93
C PHE A 62 1.50 13.51 -15.80
N MET A 63 1.28 12.18 -15.87
CA MET A 63 1.77 11.27 -14.83
C MET A 63 3.30 11.30 -14.76
N TRP A 64 3.95 11.42 -15.92
CA TRP A 64 5.40 11.42 -16.07
C TRP A 64 6.05 12.77 -15.74
N PHE A 65 5.41 13.88 -16.08
CA PHE A 65 5.90 15.24 -15.79
C PHE A 65 5.42 15.76 -14.42
N GLY A 66 5.48 14.92 -13.39
CA GLY A 66 5.27 15.31 -11.98
C GLY A 66 3.95 14.84 -11.34
N GLY A 67 3.04 14.23 -12.10
CA GLY A 67 1.81 13.65 -11.53
C GLY A 67 2.07 12.53 -10.52
N MET A 68 3.08 11.68 -10.76
CA MET A 68 3.52 10.67 -9.80
C MET A 68 4.09 11.29 -8.52
N THR A 69 4.91 12.33 -8.64
CA THR A 69 5.46 13.05 -7.48
C THR A 69 4.36 13.71 -6.65
N LEU A 70 3.38 14.34 -7.31
CA LEU A 70 2.22 14.94 -6.63
C LEU A 70 1.39 13.88 -5.89
N PHE A 71 1.21 12.70 -6.51
CA PHE A 71 0.54 11.57 -5.88
C PHE A 71 1.29 11.10 -4.63
N ASP A 72 2.62 10.95 -4.71
CA ASP A 72 3.45 10.51 -3.59
C ASP A 72 3.41 11.51 -2.43
N PHE A 73 3.45 12.82 -2.71
CA PHE A 73 3.28 13.86 -1.68
C PHE A 73 1.88 13.83 -1.05
N ALA A 74 0.83 13.63 -1.84
CA ALA A 74 -0.52 13.52 -1.32
C ALA A 74 -0.66 12.28 -0.41
N CYS A 75 -0.10 11.14 -0.83
CA CYS A 75 0.00 9.94 0.00
C CYS A 75 0.77 10.20 1.29
N LEU A 76 1.90 10.90 1.24
CA LEU A 76 2.67 11.26 2.44
C LEU A 76 1.82 12.05 3.44
N VAL A 77 1.10 13.08 2.98
CA VAL A 77 0.23 13.90 3.85
C VAL A 77 -0.84 13.05 4.52
N ILE A 78 -1.48 12.15 3.77
CA ILE A 78 -2.48 11.21 4.30
C ILE A 78 -1.85 10.30 5.37
N VAL A 79 -0.69 9.71 5.08
CA VAL A 79 0.01 8.81 6.02
C VAL A 79 0.38 9.56 7.31
N LEU A 80 0.93 10.77 7.21
CA LEU A 80 1.25 11.59 8.39
C LEU A 80 0.00 11.95 9.20
N ALA A 81 -1.09 12.30 8.55
CA ALA A 81 -2.35 12.61 9.23
C ALA A 81 -2.96 11.39 9.94
N LEU A 82 -2.84 10.20 9.33
CA LEU A 82 -3.23 8.93 9.96
C LEU A 82 -2.34 8.63 11.17
N ALA A 83 -1.02 8.83 11.06
CA ALA A 83 -0.07 8.60 12.15
C ALA A 83 -0.31 9.52 13.36
N HIS A 84 -0.66 10.78 13.13
CA HIS A 84 -1.01 11.75 14.18
C HIS A 84 -2.46 11.64 14.68
N GLN A 85 -3.24 10.65 14.20
CA GLN A 85 -4.68 10.52 14.48
C GLN A 85 -5.48 11.80 14.21
N ALA A 86 -4.97 12.65 13.31
CA ALA A 86 -5.53 13.98 13.03
C ALA A 86 -6.75 13.91 12.09
N PHE A 87 -7.00 12.76 11.47
CA PHE A 87 -8.00 12.56 10.43
C PHE A 87 -9.04 11.50 10.83
N PHE A 88 -10.33 11.71 10.53
CA PHE A 88 -11.41 10.80 10.92
C PHE A 88 -11.23 9.38 10.36
N ALA A 89 -10.63 9.26 9.17
CA ALA A 89 -10.38 7.96 8.55
C ALA A 89 -9.36 7.13 9.34
N SER A 90 -8.56 7.72 10.24
CA SER A 90 -7.68 6.96 11.14
C SER A 90 -8.46 5.93 11.96
N ARG A 91 -9.63 6.32 12.50
CA ARG A 91 -10.48 5.42 13.28
C ARG A 91 -11.10 4.32 12.43
N ILE A 92 -11.44 4.63 11.17
CA ILE A 92 -12.00 3.66 10.21
C ILE A 92 -10.92 2.65 9.81
N LEU A 93 -9.71 3.11 9.46
CA LEU A 93 -8.61 2.24 9.06
C LEU A 93 -8.10 1.36 10.21
N CYS A 94 -8.20 1.84 11.46
CA CYS A 94 -7.90 1.04 12.65
C CYS A 94 -9.00 0.04 13.01
N TRP A 95 -10.12 -0.02 12.26
CA TRP A 95 -11.15 -1.02 12.51
C TRP A 95 -10.62 -2.42 12.19
N LYS A 96 -10.84 -3.37 13.11
CA LYS A 96 -10.33 -4.75 13.06
C LYS A 96 -10.43 -5.44 11.68
N PRO A 97 -11.56 -5.42 10.95
CA PRO A 97 -11.64 -6.06 9.63
C PRO A 97 -10.73 -5.39 8.60
N ILE A 98 -10.64 -4.05 8.60
CA ILE A 98 -9.79 -3.31 7.65
C ILE A 98 -8.32 -3.53 7.98
N ALA A 99 -7.95 -3.49 9.26
CA ALA A 99 -6.61 -3.81 9.71
C ALA A 99 -6.22 -5.26 9.34
N TRP A 100 -7.15 -6.22 9.44
CA TRP A 100 -6.94 -7.61 9.02
C TRP A 100 -6.67 -7.74 7.52
N VAL A 101 -7.40 -7.00 6.68
CA VAL A 101 -7.10 -6.93 5.24
C VAL A 101 -5.70 -6.39 4.98
N GLY A 102 -5.29 -5.37 5.75
CA GLY A 102 -3.92 -4.84 5.72
C GLY A 102 -2.86 -5.89 6.06
N VAL A 103 -3.15 -6.78 7.02
CA VAL A 103 -2.26 -7.87 7.42
C VAL A 103 -2.06 -8.90 6.29
N ILE A 104 -3.13 -9.27 5.58
CA ILE A 104 -3.04 -10.22 4.45
C ILE A 104 -2.67 -9.56 3.12
N SER A 105 -2.43 -8.25 3.11
CA SER A 105 -2.19 -7.46 1.88
C SER A 105 -0.98 -7.94 1.09
N TYR A 106 0.05 -8.42 1.78
CA TYR A 106 1.22 -9.02 1.14
C TYR A 106 0.86 -10.29 0.37
N GLY A 107 0.08 -11.19 0.98
CA GLY A 107 -0.47 -12.35 0.30
C GLY A 107 -1.32 -11.97 -0.90
N LEU A 108 -2.20 -10.96 -0.76
CA LEU A 108 -3.06 -10.49 -1.85
C LEU A 108 -2.22 -10.03 -3.04
N TYR A 109 -1.14 -9.29 -2.80
CA TYR A 109 -0.22 -8.82 -3.84
C TYR A 109 0.43 -9.97 -4.63
N ILE A 110 0.82 -11.05 -3.94
CA ILE A 110 1.46 -12.21 -4.57
C ILE A 110 0.44 -13.05 -5.32
N TRP A 111 -0.65 -13.44 -4.65
CA TRP A 111 -1.58 -14.43 -5.18
C TRP A 111 -2.50 -13.89 -6.27
N GLN A 112 -2.72 -12.56 -6.34
CA GLN A 112 -3.57 -11.98 -7.39
C GLN A 112 -3.05 -12.29 -8.80
N ILE A 113 -1.74 -12.19 -9.06
CA ILE A 113 -1.18 -12.38 -10.41
C ILE A 113 -1.42 -13.82 -10.91
N PRO A 114 -0.99 -14.88 -10.20
CA PRO A 114 -1.19 -16.25 -10.67
C PRO A 114 -2.68 -16.62 -10.75
N VAL A 115 -3.49 -16.22 -9.76
CA VAL A 115 -4.94 -16.53 -9.75
C VAL A 115 -5.64 -15.92 -10.95
N PHE A 116 -5.43 -14.63 -11.21
CA PHE A 116 -6.04 -13.97 -12.37
C PHE A 116 -5.55 -14.58 -13.69
N ARG A 117 -4.28 -14.94 -13.80
CA ARG A 117 -3.73 -15.59 -15.01
C ARG A 117 -4.31 -16.98 -15.26
N ILE A 118 -4.49 -17.78 -14.20
CA ILE A 118 -5.09 -19.11 -14.30
C ILE A 118 -6.55 -19.02 -14.73
N ILE A 119 -7.33 -18.14 -14.09
CA ILE A 119 -8.76 -17.95 -14.39
C ILE A 119 -8.96 -17.34 -15.77
N GLN A 120 -8.08 -16.44 -16.21
CA GLN A 120 -8.13 -15.91 -17.56
C GLN A 120 -7.91 -17.00 -18.61
N ARG A 121 -7.01 -17.96 -18.36
CA ARG A 121 -6.68 -19.05 -19.29
C ARG A 121 -7.71 -20.18 -19.31
N HIS A 122 -8.32 -20.52 -18.17
CA HIS A 122 -9.21 -21.68 -18.06
C HIS A 122 -10.69 -21.30 -17.92
N GLY A 123 -10.98 -20.02 -17.68
CA GLY A 123 -12.33 -19.52 -17.46
C GLY A 123 -13.06 -19.11 -18.73
N GLU A 124 -12.61 -19.49 -19.94
CA GLU A 124 -13.15 -19.00 -21.21
C GLU A 124 -14.68 -19.15 -21.35
N LYS A 125 -15.28 -20.14 -20.67
CA LYS A 125 -16.72 -20.42 -20.67
C LYS A 125 -17.52 -19.62 -19.64
N LEU A 126 -16.86 -18.97 -18.68
CA LEU A 126 -17.48 -18.18 -17.62
C LEU A 126 -17.71 -16.74 -18.07
N SER A 127 -18.78 -16.13 -17.57
CA SER A 127 -19.06 -14.71 -17.70
C SER A 127 -17.96 -13.86 -17.02
N ASN A 128 -17.78 -12.62 -17.46
CA ASN A 128 -16.81 -11.69 -16.89
C ASN A 128 -17.01 -11.48 -15.38
N ILE A 129 -18.27 -11.42 -14.93
CA ILE A 129 -18.60 -11.25 -13.51
C ILE A 129 -18.21 -12.49 -12.71
N GLU A 130 -18.51 -13.69 -13.23
CA GLU A 130 -18.18 -14.95 -12.59
C GLU A 130 -16.66 -15.11 -12.45
N ARG A 131 -15.90 -14.79 -13.50
CA ARG A 131 -14.42 -14.79 -13.45
C ARG A 131 -13.90 -13.83 -12.40
N LEU A 132 -14.47 -12.62 -12.30
CA LEU A 132 -14.05 -11.62 -11.32
C LEU A 132 -14.32 -12.11 -9.89
N VAL A 133 -15.54 -12.58 -9.63
CA VAL A 133 -15.94 -13.07 -8.30
C VAL A 133 -15.09 -14.28 -7.90
N LEU A 134 -14.86 -15.23 -8.81
CA LEU A 134 -14.00 -16.38 -8.58
C LEU A 134 -12.55 -15.96 -8.31
N ALA A 135 -12.00 -15.04 -9.11
CA ALA A 135 -10.63 -14.57 -8.96
C ALA A 135 -10.42 -13.83 -7.65
N MET A 136 -11.32 -12.92 -7.29
CA MET A 136 -11.26 -12.21 -6.02
C MET A 136 -11.37 -13.19 -4.85
N SER A 137 -12.36 -14.09 -4.89
CA SER A 137 -12.58 -15.07 -3.81
C SER A 137 -11.37 -15.99 -3.64
N ALA A 138 -10.85 -16.56 -4.74
CA ALA A 138 -9.67 -17.42 -4.70
C ALA A 138 -8.42 -16.68 -4.22
N THR A 139 -8.22 -15.44 -4.66
CA THR A 139 -7.09 -14.61 -4.22
C THR A 139 -7.17 -14.33 -2.71
N PHE A 140 -8.33 -13.92 -2.21
CA PHE A 140 -8.53 -13.67 -0.78
C PHE A 140 -8.33 -14.93 0.06
N LEU A 141 -8.88 -16.06 -0.37
CA LEU A 141 -8.74 -17.34 0.32
C LEU A 141 -7.28 -17.80 0.38
N LEU A 142 -6.57 -17.79 -0.76
CA LEU A 142 -5.16 -18.17 -0.82
C LEU A 142 -4.28 -17.23 -0.01
N SER A 143 -4.57 -15.93 -0.02
CA SER A 143 -3.84 -14.94 0.77
C SER A 143 -4.05 -15.12 2.26
N ALA A 144 -5.29 -15.37 2.69
CA ALA A 144 -5.58 -15.69 4.08
C ALA A 144 -4.88 -16.99 4.51
N LEU A 145 -4.94 -18.04 3.69
CA LEU A 145 -4.25 -19.31 3.95
C LEU A 145 -2.73 -19.12 4.04
N SER A 146 -2.12 -18.38 3.11
CA SER A 146 -0.69 -18.01 3.13
C SER A 146 -0.32 -17.33 4.44
N TRP A 147 -1.12 -16.35 4.87
CA TRP A 147 -0.89 -15.64 6.11
C TRP A 147 -0.91 -16.59 7.32
N TYR A 148 -1.94 -17.42 7.44
CA TYR A 148 -2.11 -18.29 8.60
C TYR A 148 -1.15 -19.49 8.63
N LEU A 149 -0.78 -20.05 7.47
CA LEU A 149 0.03 -21.27 7.37
C LEU A 149 1.52 -21.02 7.19
N ILE A 150 1.92 -19.88 6.62
CA ILE A 150 3.32 -19.60 6.28
C ILE A 150 3.82 -18.38 7.05
N GLU A 151 3.17 -17.23 6.86
CA GLU A 151 3.72 -15.94 7.33
C GLU A 151 3.64 -15.82 8.86
N ARG A 152 2.48 -16.11 9.45
CA ARG A 152 2.27 -16.08 10.90
C ARG A 152 3.18 -17.06 11.66
N PRO A 153 3.34 -18.34 11.27
CA PRO A 153 4.27 -19.23 11.94
C PRO A 153 5.73 -18.83 11.70
N ALA A 154 6.10 -18.37 10.51
CA ALA A 154 7.47 -17.88 10.24
C ALA A 154 7.82 -16.69 11.14
N MET A 155 6.92 -15.73 11.32
CA MET A 155 7.12 -14.58 12.22
C MET A 155 7.20 -14.97 13.70
N ARG A 156 6.45 -15.99 14.12
CA ARG A 156 6.47 -16.48 15.51
C ARG A 156 7.65 -17.39 15.82
N SER A 157 8.31 -17.94 14.79
CA SER A 157 9.47 -18.80 14.94
C SER A 157 10.66 -18.06 15.59
N GLN A 158 11.55 -18.82 16.23
CA GLN A 158 12.75 -18.26 16.89
C GLN A 158 13.64 -17.45 15.93
N TRP A 159 13.60 -17.74 14.63
CA TRP A 159 14.31 -17.00 13.60
C TRP A 159 13.78 -15.56 13.44
N GLY A 160 12.46 -15.39 13.45
CA GLY A 160 11.82 -14.07 13.43
C GLY A 160 12.12 -13.25 14.69
N GLN A 161 12.14 -13.90 15.85
CA GLN A 161 12.47 -13.25 17.12
C GLN A 161 13.94 -12.85 17.22
N ARG A 162 14.86 -13.67 16.69
CA ARG A 162 16.30 -13.34 16.63
C ARG A 162 16.59 -12.15 15.73
N LEU A 163 15.93 -12.06 14.57
CA LEU A 163 16.04 -10.91 13.67
C LEU A 163 15.42 -9.63 14.25
N ALA A 164 14.33 -9.74 15.02
CA ALA A 164 13.71 -8.58 15.68
C ALA A 164 14.49 -8.12 16.93
N GLY A 165 15.10 -9.06 17.67
CA GLY A 165 15.86 -8.77 18.88
C GLY A 165 17.20 -8.06 18.63
N THR A 166 17.85 -8.33 17.51
CA THR A 166 19.13 -7.69 17.14
C THR A 166 19.00 -6.19 16.84
N PHE A 167 17.83 -5.71 16.38
CA PHE A 167 17.60 -4.27 16.18
C PHE A 167 17.41 -3.50 17.50
N ARG A 168 16.92 -4.15 18.55
CA ARG A 168 16.66 -3.50 19.85
C ARG A 168 17.93 -3.30 20.68
N SER A 169 18.95 -4.12 20.45
CA SER A 169 20.23 -4.07 21.19
C SER A 169 21.25 -3.06 20.65
N LYS A 170 21.05 -2.50 19.44
CA LYS A 170 21.95 -1.50 18.83
C LYS A 170 21.45 -0.05 18.94
N ALA A 171 20.29 0.16 19.58
CA ALA A 171 19.68 1.47 19.79
C ALA A 171 19.77 1.97 21.25
N GLN A 172 20.56 1.28 22.08
CA GLN A 172 21.04 1.75 23.39
C GLN A 172 22.54 2.02 23.28
#